data_AF-A0A5C7J558-F1
#
_entry.id   AF-A0A5C7J558-F1
#
_cell.length_a   1.000
_cell.length_b   1.000
_cell.length_c   1.000
_cell.angle_alpha   90.00
_cell.angle_beta   90.00
_cell.angle_gamma   90.00
#
_symmetry.space_group_name_H-M   'P 1'
#
loop_
_entity.id
_entity.type
_entity.pdbx_description
1 polymer ?
#
loop_
_entity_poly.entity_id
_entity_poly.type
_entity_poly.pdbx_seq_one_letter_code
_entity_poly.pdbx_strand_id
1 'polypeptide(L)' 'MSGQEYDKVFAQYRDKRVSACVISKSGTTMETAISYRLVRDFLLSKYTEEEVASRIVVITDEKNGALRAETNKR' A
#
# COMPACT_ATOMS: atom_id res chain seq x y z
N MET A 1 -12.77 -7.29 6.48
CA MET A 1 -11.61 -7.96 7.11
C MET A 1 -11.35 -7.33 8.46
N SER A 2 -11.24 -8.14 9.50
CA SER A 2 -10.78 -7.71 10.83
C SER A 2 -9.25 -7.53 10.82
N GLY A 3 -8.70 -6.70 11.70
CA GLY A 3 -7.24 -6.49 11.80
C GLY A 3 -6.43 -7.78 11.95
N GLN A 4 -6.99 -8.79 12.62
CA GLN A 4 -6.35 -10.10 12.83
C GLN A 4 -6.14 -10.90 11.53
N GLU A 5 -6.91 -10.63 10.47
CA GLU A 5 -6.72 -11.29 9.18
C GLU A 5 -5.51 -10.74 8.43
N TYR A 6 -5.22 -9.44 8.56
CA TYR A 6 -4.05 -8.81 7.96
C TYR A 6 -2.75 -9.33 8.58
N ASP A 7 -2.71 -9.52 9.90
CA ASP A 7 -1.53 -10.05 10.58
C ASP A 7 -1.14 -11.44 10.09
N LYS A 8 -2.14 -12.31 9.87
CA LYS A 8 -1.92 -13.65 9.32
C LYS A 8 -1.34 -13.58 7.91
N VAL A 9 -1.88 -12.70 7.08
CA VAL A 9 -1.37 -12.48 5.71
C VAL A 9 0.06 -11.96 5.77
N PHE A 10 0.35 -10.90 6.53
CA PHE A 10 1.69 -10.33 6.65
C PHE A 10 2.72 -11.31 7.21
N ALA A 11 2.34 -12.17 8.16
CA ALA A 11 3.21 -13.22 8.67
C ALA A 11 3.67 -14.17 7.55
N GLN A 12 2.79 -14.55 6.62
CA GLN A 12 3.14 -15.45 5.49
C GLN A 12 4.11 -14.80 4.48
N TYR A 13 4.18 -13.47 4.44
CA TYR A 13 5.03 -12.73 3.52
C TYR A 13 6.26 -12.11 4.20
N ARG A 14 6.50 -12.36 5.49
CA ARG A 14 7.62 -11.76 6.24
C ARG A 14 8.98 -12.13 5.66
N ASP A 15 9.21 -13.38 5.26
CA ASP A 15 10.52 -13.82 4.75
C ASP A 15 10.63 -13.76 3.21
N LYS A 16 9.58 -13.25 2.53
CA LYS A 16 9.53 -13.17 1.07
C LYS A 16 9.86 -11.77 0.57
N ARG A 17 10.40 -11.66 -0.64
CA ARG A 17 10.51 -10.37 -1.34
C ARG A 17 9.15 -10.00 -1.91
N VAL A 18 8.62 -8.86 -1.52
CA VAL A 18 7.25 -8.44 -1.89
C VAL A 18 7.22 -7.00 -2.35
N SER A 19 6.25 -6.72 -3.22
CA SER A 19 5.87 -5.41 -3.73
C SER A 19 4.35 -5.29 -3.64
N ALA A 20 3.84 -4.06 -3.57
CA ALA A 20 2.41 -3.81 -3.45
C ALA A 20 1.87 -3.16 -4.71
N CYS A 21 0.74 -3.66 -5.21
CA CYS A 21 -0.05 -3.00 -6.24
C CYS A 21 -1.38 -2.54 -5.64
N VAL A 22 -1.58 -1.22 -5.59
CA VAL A 22 -2.78 -0.61 -5.04
C VAL A 22 -3.68 -0.19 -6.20
N ILE A 23 -4.86 -0.78 -6.30
CA ILE A 23 -5.80 -0.50 -7.40
C ILE A 23 -7.05 0.12 -6.82
N SER A 24 -7.30 1.40 -7.12
CA SER A 24 -8.55 2.08 -6.77
C SER A 24 -8.76 3.29 -7.67
N LYS A 25 -9.93 3.38 -8.31
CA LYS A 25 -10.25 4.47 -9.23
C LYS A 25 -10.33 5.82 -8.52
N SER A 26 -11.15 5.94 -7.47
CA SER A 26 -11.33 7.22 -6.75
C SER A 26 -10.22 7.50 -5.75
N GLY A 27 -9.55 6.44 -5.25
CA GLY A 27 -8.58 6.53 -4.17
C GLY A 27 -9.17 6.94 -2.82
N THR A 28 -10.49 7.09 -2.72
CA THR A 28 -11.22 7.52 -1.51
C THR A 28 -11.96 6.40 -0.81
N THR A 29 -11.95 5.18 -1.37
CA THR A 29 -12.53 4.00 -0.74
C THR A 29 -11.83 3.75 0.60
N MET A 30 -12.59 3.78 1.70
CA MET A 30 -12.04 3.69 3.06
C MET A 30 -11.22 2.42 3.26
N GLU A 31 -11.71 1.29 2.77
CA GLU A 31 -11.06 -0.01 2.88
C GLU A 31 -9.71 -0.02 2.16
N THR A 32 -9.60 0.64 1.00
CA THR A 32 -8.33 0.78 0.27
C THR A 32 -7.37 1.70 1.02
N ALA A 33 -7.85 2.82 1.56
CA ALA A 33 -7.00 3.77 2.30
C ALA A 33 -6.41 3.13 3.57
N ILE A 34 -7.23 2.38 4.32
CA ILE A 34 -6.78 1.65 5.51
C ILE A 34 -5.81 0.53 5.11
N SER A 35 -6.16 -0.26 4.09
CA SER A 35 -5.29 -1.35 3.62
C SER A 35 -3.94 -0.83 3.12
N TYR A 36 -3.94 0.29 2.40
CA TYR A 36 -2.72 0.92 1.90
C TYR A 36 -1.79 1.34 3.03
N ARG A 37 -2.31 1.96 4.09
CA ARG A 37 -1.51 2.31 5.27
C ARG A 37 -0.89 1.08 5.92
N LEU A 38 -1.66 0.04 6.18
CA LEU A 38 -1.17 -1.21 6.77
C LEU A 38 -0.08 -1.86 5.91
N VAL A 39 -0.28 -1.90 4.59
CA VAL A 39 0.70 -2.46 3.65
C VAL A 39 1.97 -1.62 3.58
N ARG A 40 1.85 -0.29 3.58
CA ARG A 40 3.00 0.63 3.61
C ARG A 40 3.81 0.44 4.88
N ASP A 41 3.16 0.36 6.03
CA ASP A 41 3.82 0.14 7.33
C ASP A 41 4.51 -1.23 7.38
N PHE A 42 3.87 -2.27 6.83
CA PHE A 42 4.50 -3.59 6.68
C PHE A 42 5.75 -3.54 5.79
N LEU A 43 5.70 -2.84 4.66
CA LEU A 43 6.87 -2.70 3.78
C LEU A 43 8.00 -1.89 4.43
N LEU A 44 7.66 -0.82 5.16
CA LEU A 44 8.64 -0.01 5.92
C LEU A 44 9.30 -0.80 7.06
N SER A 45 8.61 -1.80 7.62
CA SER A 45 9.24 -2.70 8.59
C SER A 45 10.30 -3.62 7.97
N LYS A 46 10.34 -3.74 6.63
CA LYS A 46 11.20 -4.68 5.90
C LYS A 46 12.24 -4.01 5.00
N TYR A 47 11.96 -2.80 4.52
CA TYR A 47 12.73 -2.10 3.51
C TYR A 47 12.88 -0.62 3.91
N THR A 48 13.87 0.07 3.33
CA THR A 48 14.03 1.52 3.54
C THR A 48 12.94 2.31 2.82
N GLU A 49 12.73 3.57 3.19
CA GLU A 49 11.70 4.43 2.58
C GLU A 49 11.85 4.53 1.05
N GLU A 50 13.10 4.61 0.56
CA GLU A 50 13.40 4.69 -0.87
C GLU A 50 13.04 3.39 -1.60
N GLU A 51 13.34 2.24 -1.00
CA GLU A 51 12.94 0.95 -1.54
C GLU A 51 11.42 0.79 -1.53
N VAL A 52 10.75 1.21 -0.45
CA VAL A 52 9.28 1.14 -0.36
C VAL A 52 8.63 1.98 -1.46
N ALA A 53 9.13 3.19 -1.72
CA ALA A 53 8.65 4.03 -2.81
C ALA A 53 8.77 3.33 -4.18
N SER A 54 9.85 2.58 -4.41
CA SER A 54 10.03 1.79 -5.64
C SER A 54 9.16 0.52 -5.72
N ARG A 55 8.72 0.00 -4.57
CA ARG A 55 7.96 -1.27 -4.45
C ARG A 55 6.45 -1.10 -4.46
N ILE A 56 5.95 0.13 -4.31
CA ILE A 56 4.52 0.42 -4.32
C ILE A 56 4.15 0.97 -5.69
N VAL A 57 3.29 0.25 -6.40
CA VAL A 57 2.69 0.71 -7.66
C VAL A 57 1.23 1.03 -7.41
N VAL A 58 0.81 2.24 -7.76
CA VAL A 58 -0.57 2.70 -7.60
C VAL A 58 -1.24 2.82 -8.96
N ILE A 59 -2.35 2.13 -9.15
CA ILE A 59 -3.23 2.20 -10.31
C ILE A 59 -4.49 2.93 -9.87
N THR A 60 -4.60 4.20 -10.25
CA THR A 60 -5.68 5.12 -9.87
C THR A 60 -6.10 5.96 -11.07
N ASP A 61 -7.15 6.78 -10.93
CA ASP A 61 -7.51 7.77 -11.95
C ASP A 61 -6.31 8.65 -12.34
N GLU A 62 -6.22 8.97 -13.65
CA GLU A 62 -5.07 9.66 -14.25
C GLU A 62 -4.87 11.07 -13.69
N LYS A 63 -5.96 11.77 -13.36
CA LYS A 63 -5.94 13.20 -13.03
C LYS A 63 -6.49 13.51 -11.64
N ASN A 64 -7.41 12.69 -11.13
CA ASN A 64 -8.15 12.98 -9.92
C ASN A 64 -7.90 11.91 -8.84
N GLY A 65 -8.27 12.21 -7.59
CA GLY A 65 -8.33 11.24 -6.51
C GLY A 65 -7.21 11.34 -5.48
N ALA A 66 -7.48 10.84 -4.27
CA ALA A 66 -6.59 10.99 -3.13
C ALA A 66 -5.28 10.20 -3.29
N LEU A 67 -5.34 9.01 -3.91
CA LEU A 67 -4.16 8.21 -4.20
C LEU A 67 -3.24 8.86 -5.25
N ARG A 68 -3.81 9.55 -6.24
CA ARG A 68 -3.03 10.30 -7.24
C ARG A 68 -2.29 11.48 -6.60
N ALA A 69 -2.95 12.20 -5.69
CA ALA A 69 -2.30 13.26 -4.92
C ALA A 69 -1.18 12.70 -4.03
N GLU A 70 -1.38 11.52 -3.43
CA GLU A 70 -0.38 10.86 -2.60
C GLU A 70 0.87 10.46 -3.39
N THR A 71 0.73 9.90 -4.60
CA THR A 71 1.89 9.54 -5.45
C THR A 71 2.74 10.73 -5.88
N ASN A 72 2.16 11.94 -5.88
CA ASN A 72 2.87 13.16 -6.25
C ASN A 72 3.65 13.78 -5.08
N LYS A 73 3.40 13.33 -3.85
CA LYS A 73 4.19 13.73 -2.69
C LYS A 73 5.46 12.89 -2.66
N ARG A 74 6.61 13.55 -2.76
CA ARG A 74 7.92 12.93 -2.56
C ARG A 74 8.27 12.93 -1.09
#